data_AF-A0A0Z8R974-F1
#
_entry.id   AF-A0A0Z8R974-F1
#
_cell.length_a   1.000
_cell.length_b   1.000
_cell.length_c   1.000
_cell.angle_alpha   90.00
_cell.angle_beta   90.00
_cell.angle_gamma   90.00
#
_symmetry.space_group_name_H-M   'P 1'
#
loop_
_entity.id
_entity.type
_entity.pdbx_description
1 polymer ?
#
loop_
_entity_poly.entity_id
_entity_poly.type
_entity_poly.pdbx_seq_one_letter_code
_entity_poly.pdbx_strand_id
1 'polypeptide(L)'
;MFGIYVLVFFLASVAIYFNFWTYDEKSLLLFYLPFFISYFFKDKLSHDVMNFPHIVERCQLITIITFGETVIMILKNYPILELPLEGILLFLAMASLFIFYISQTYLTIDHHRKADATVLLYAHLVIVLGLNFFTVAMELFPSHHNDLALPMLIVGNLLFYSGILSTSFYNQQVHQVGRRGLFIYALILLIGNVALLLDGHSNILLFVILNLLSHAMIAYHVIRFHKANHSLLGEDI
;
A
#
# COMPACT_ATOMS: atom_id res chain seq x y z
N MET A 1 7.39 -22.72 18.95
CA MET A 1 7.88 -21.34 18.71
C MET A 1 6.84 -20.29 19.12
N PHE A 2 5.57 -20.36 18.68
CA PHE A 2 4.52 -19.40 19.10
C PHE A 2 4.39 -19.26 20.63
N GLY A 3 4.45 -20.39 21.36
CA GLY A 3 4.42 -20.38 22.84
C GLY A 3 5.59 -19.64 23.50
N ILE A 4 6.75 -19.57 22.86
CA ILE A 4 7.91 -18.81 23.39
C ILE A 4 7.67 -17.31 23.21
N TYR A 5 7.12 -16.88 22.08
CA TYR A 5 6.77 -15.47 21.85
C TYR A 5 5.67 -14.99 22.79
N VAL A 6 4.64 -15.80 23.00
CA VAL A 6 3.56 -15.51 23.96
C VAL A 6 4.13 -15.44 25.38
N LEU A 7 5.04 -16.35 25.74
CA LEU A 7 5.67 -16.37 27.05
C LEU A 7 6.60 -15.16 27.29
N VAL A 8 7.37 -14.74 26.29
CA VAL A 8 8.22 -13.53 26.36
C VAL A 8 7.37 -12.26 26.44
N PHE A 9 6.31 -12.17 25.63
CA PHE A 9 5.38 -11.03 25.67
C PHE A 9 4.60 -10.97 26.99
N PHE A 10 4.18 -12.12 27.51
CA PHE A 10 3.52 -12.24 28.82
C PHE A 10 4.47 -11.85 29.96
N LEU A 11 5.71 -12.35 29.96
CA LEU A 11 6.73 -11.95 30.95
C LEU A 11 7.05 -10.46 30.90
N ALA A 12 7.14 -9.88 29.69
CA ALA A 12 7.32 -8.44 29.52
C ALA A 12 6.11 -7.65 30.07
N SER A 13 4.89 -8.10 29.80
CA SER A 13 3.65 -7.47 30.30
C SER A 13 3.54 -7.56 31.82
N VAL A 14 3.92 -8.69 32.41
CA VAL A 14 3.97 -8.92 33.86
C VAL A 14 5.03 -8.03 34.52
N ALA A 15 6.23 -7.92 33.93
CA ALA A 15 7.28 -7.05 34.44
C ALA A 15 6.87 -5.56 34.42
N ILE A 16 6.10 -5.14 33.42
CA ILE A 16 5.50 -3.80 33.34
C ILE A 16 4.43 -3.63 34.43
N TYR A 17 3.53 -4.59 34.61
CA TYR A 17 2.45 -4.53 35.61
C TYR A 17 2.97 -4.40 37.05
N PHE A 18 4.07 -5.07 37.37
CA PHE A 18 4.69 -5.00 38.70
C PHE A 18 5.67 -3.83 38.89
N ASN A 19 5.74 -2.88 37.94
CA ASN A 19 6.64 -1.71 38.00
C ASN A 19 8.13 -2.05 38.21
N PHE A 20 8.55 -3.26 37.82
CA PHE A 20 9.96 -3.68 37.89
C PHE A 20 10.85 -2.93 36.89
N TRP A 21 10.26 -2.25 35.90
CA TRP A 21 10.95 -1.59 34.80
C TRP A 21 10.35 -0.22 34.48
N THR A 22 11.15 0.84 34.54
CA THR A 22 10.75 2.22 34.19
C THR A 22 10.56 2.40 32.68
N TYR A 23 9.55 3.17 32.29
CA TYR A 23 9.25 3.59 30.91
C TYR A 23 10.33 4.53 30.33
N ASP A 24 11.56 4.04 30.20
CA ASP A 24 12.66 4.74 29.53
C ASP A 24 12.70 4.36 28.04
N GLU A 25 13.35 5.17 27.20
CA GLU A 25 13.52 4.94 25.76
C GLU A 25 14.14 3.57 25.45
N LYS A 26 14.93 3.05 26.40
CA LYS A 26 15.58 1.73 26.34
C LYS A 26 14.59 0.56 26.42
N SER A 27 13.37 0.77 26.93
CA SER A 27 12.32 -0.27 26.96
C SER A 27 11.80 -0.63 25.57
N LEU A 28 11.93 0.28 24.60
CA LEU A 28 11.58 0.04 23.20
C LEU A 28 12.39 -1.13 22.61
N LEU A 29 13.64 -1.33 23.05
CA LEU A 29 14.49 -2.44 22.61
C LEU A 29 13.88 -3.81 22.95
N LEU A 30 13.17 -3.92 24.08
CA LEU A 30 12.50 -5.16 24.48
C LEU A 30 11.32 -5.49 23.54
N PHE A 31 10.65 -4.47 23.00
CA PHE A 31 9.57 -4.62 22.03
C PHE A 31 10.05 -5.09 20.65
N TYR A 32 11.30 -4.79 20.30
CA TYR A 32 11.95 -5.29 19.08
C TYR A 32 12.55 -6.69 19.25
N LEU A 33 12.71 -7.19 20.48
CA LEU A 33 13.31 -8.49 20.77
C LEU A 33 12.57 -9.68 20.08
N PRO A 34 11.23 -9.73 20.01
CA PRO A 34 10.51 -10.73 19.22
C PRO A 34 10.86 -10.70 17.73
N PHE A 35 11.08 -9.51 17.15
CA PHE A 35 11.50 -9.36 15.76
C PHE A 35 12.93 -9.89 15.55
N PHE A 36 13.85 -9.62 16.49
CA PHE A 36 15.21 -10.16 16.44
C PHE A 36 15.23 -11.69 16.55
N ILE A 37 14.44 -12.27 17.45
CA ILE A 37 14.31 -13.73 17.58
C ILE A 37 13.73 -14.31 16.28
N SER A 38 12.69 -13.69 15.71
CA SER A 38 12.12 -14.15 14.43
C SER A 38 13.10 -14.05 13.27
N TYR A 39 13.98 -13.05 13.26
CA TYR A 39 15.03 -12.90 12.26
C TYR A 39 16.10 -14.00 12.36
N PHE A 40 16.58 -14.28 13.58
CA PHE A 40 17.62 -15.29 13.80
C PHE A 40 17.14 -16.74 13.62
N PHE A 41 15.85 -17.02 13.84
CA PHE A 41 15.28 -18.36 13.69
C PHE A 41 14.54 -18.58 12.36
N LYS A 42 14.70 -17.68 11.39
CA LYS A 42 14.07 -17.76 10.05
C LYS A 42 14.34 -19.10 9.35
N ASP A 43 15.56 -19.64 9.44
CA ASP A 43 15.96 -20.88 8.76
C ASP A 43 15.33 -22.15 9.37
N LYS A 44 14.79 -22.06 10.59
CA LYS A 44 14.09 -23.15 11.30
C LYS A 44 12.57 -23.10 11.15
N LEU A 45 12.03 -22.05 10.54
CA LEU A 45 10.64 -22.08 10.08
C LEU A 45 10.60 -22.92 8.81
N SER A 46 10.05 -24.13 8.93
CA SER A 46 9.74 -24.97 7.77
C SER A 46 9.01 -24.12 6.73
N HIS A 47 9.64 -23.91 5.58
CA HIS A 47 9.12 -23.22 4.38
C HIS A 47 7.88 -23.92 3.77
N ASP A 48 7.28 -24.88 4.47
CA ASP A 48 6.43 -25.94 3.92
C ASP A 48 4.92 -25.74 4.18
N VAL A 49 4.49 -24.70 4.90
CA VAL A 49 3.11 -24.67 5.41
C VAL A 49 2.15 -23.78 4.61
N MET A 50 2.61 -23.01 3.61
CA MET A 50 1.72 -22.08 2.91
C MET A 50 2.05 -21.92 1.42
N ASN A 51 1.11 -22.33 0.57
CA ASN A 51 1.22 -22.24 -0.89
C ASN A 51 1.23 -20.76 -1.33
N PHE A 52 2.15 -20.38 -2.22
CA PHE A 52 2.31 -19.00 -2.71
C PHE A 52 0.99 -18.35 -3.18
N PRO A 53 0.13 -19.02 -3.98
CA PRO A 53 -1.15 -18.45 -4.42
C PRO A 53 -2.13 -18.19 -3.28
N HIS A 54 -2.09 -19.01 -2.24
CA HIS A 54 -2.92 -18.83 -1.04
C HIS A 54 -2.52 -17.58 -0.26
N ILE A 55 -1.22 -17.25 -0.25
CA ILE A 55 -0.71 -16.02 0.37
C ILE A 55 -1.15 -14.80 -0.45
N VAL A 56 -1.02 -14.90 -1.78
CA VAL A 56 -1.46 -13.85 -2.71
C VAL A 56 -2.94 -13.54 -2.47
N GLU A 57 -3.80 -14.57 -2.45
CA GLU A 57 -5.24 -14.41 -2.23
C GLU A 57 -5.56 -13.73 -0.89
N ARG A 58 -4.94 -14.17 0.21
CA ARG A 58 -5.14 -13.56 1.54
C ARG A 58 -4.68 -12.11 1.59
N CYS A 59 -3.51 -11.81 1.02
CA CYS A 59 -3.00 -10.44 0.96
C CYS A 59 -3.91 -9.54 0.12
N GLN A 60 -4.47 -10.09 -0.96
CA GLN A 60 -5.42 -9.37 -1.80
C GLN A 60 -6.73 -9.08 -1.06
N LEU A 61 -7.29 -10.07 -0.36
CA LEU A 61 -8.51 -9.90 0.44
C LEU A 61 -8.35 -8.84 1.52
N ILE A 62 -7.24 -8.86 2.27
CA ILE A 62 -6.95 -7.85 3.29
C ILE A 62 -6.92 -6.45 2.66
N THR A 63 -6.24 -6.30 1.53
CA THR A 63 -6.14 -5.00 0.84
C THR A 63 -7.49 -4.52 0.33
N ILE A 64 -8.33 -5.42 -0.22
CA ILE A 64 -9.70 -5.10 -0.65
C ILE A 64 -10.55 -4.61 0.52
N ILE A 65 -10.44 -5.23 1.69
CA ILE A 65 -11.15 -4.79 2.90
C ILE A 65 -10.70 -3.38 3.31
N THR A 66 -9.39 -3.09 3.29
CA THR A 66 -8.86 -1.75 3.61
C THR A 66 -9.34 -0.69 2.60
N PHE A 67 -9.46 -1.05 1.32
CA PHE A 67 -10.11 -0.17 0.33
C PHE A 67 -11.56 0.12 0.70
N GLY A 68 -12.33 -0.93 1.04
CA GLY A 68 -13.72 -0.78 1.48
C GLY A 68 -13.87 0.13 2.71
N GLU A 69 -13.00 -0.02 3.70
CA GLU A 69 -12.94 0.84 4.87
C GLU A 69 -12.66 2.30 4.50
N THR A 70 -11.70 2.54 3.60
CA THR A 70 -11.37 3.88 3.14
C THR A 70 -12.54 4.54 2.40
N VAL A 71 -13.27 3.77 1.59
CA VAL A 71 -14.48 4.26 0.90
C VAL A 71 -15.57 4.64 1.92
N ILE A 72 -15.79 3.83 2.96
CA ILE A 72 -16.74 4.17 4.03
C ILE A 72 -16.31 5.47 4.73
N MET A 73 -15.02 5.66 4.98
CA MET A 73 -14.50 6.90 5.58
C MET A 73 -14.72 8.11 4.68
N ILE A 74 -14.48 7.99 3.37
CA ILE A 74 -14.76 9.06 2.40
C ILE A 74 -16.24 9.44 2.44
N LEU A 75 -17.14 8.45 2.38
CA LEU A 75 -18.59 8.70 2.40
C LEU A 75 -19.08 9.34 3.71
N LYS A 76 -18.42 9.04 4.83
CA LYS A 76 -18.71 9.62 6.14
C LYS A 76 -18.28 11.08 6.23
N ASN A 77 -17.08 11.40 5.75
CA ASN A 77 -16.48 12.74 5.91
C ASN A 77 -16.83 13.70 4.77
N TYR A 78 -17.16 13.17 3.58
CA TYR A 78 -17.55 13.92 2.40
C TYR A 78 -18.89 13.38 1.86
N PRO A 79 -20.00 13.58 2.59
CA PRO A 79 -21.29 13.07 2.18
C PRO A 79 -21.72 13.73 0.86
N ILE A 80 -22.08 12.90 -0.12
CA ILE A 80 -22.43 13.33 -1.50
C ILE A 80 -23.60 14.33 -1.50
N LEU A 81 -24.48 14.27 -0.50
CA LEU A 81 -25.63 15.16 -0.36
C LEU A 81 -25.23 16.61 -0.02
N GLU A 82 -24.14 16.81 0.69
CA GLU A 82 -23.69 18.13 1.16
C GLU A 82 -22.49 18.64 0.36
N LEU A 83 -21.54 17.75 0.06
CA LEU A 83 -20.29 18.02 -0.66
C LEU A 83 -20.19 17.12 -1.90
N PRO A 84 -21.09 17.28 -2.89
CA PRO A 84 -21.19 16.36 -4.03
C PRO A 84 -19.90 16.30 -4.83
N LEU A 85 -19.26 17.45 -5.09
CA LEU A 85 -18.08 17.50 -5.95
C LEU A 85 -16.86 16.84 -5.29
N GLU A 86 -16.58 17.17 -4.03
CA GLU A 86 -15.44 16.61 -3.29
C GLU A 86 -15.59 15.11 -3.06
N GLY A 87 -16.78 14.67 -2.61
CA GLY A 87 -17.08 13.26 -2.41
C GLY A 87 -16.96 12.44 -3.69
N ILE A 88 -17.47 12.94 -4.83
CA ILE A 88 -17.35 12.27 -6.14
C ILE A 88 -15.89 12.21 -6.60
N LEU A 89 -15.13 13.30 -6.47
CA LEU A 89 -13.71 13.33 -6.86
C LEU A 89 -12.88 12.35 -6.02
N LEU A 90 -13.08 12.30 -4.71
CA LEU A 90 -12.40 11.37 -3.82
C LEU A 90 -12.77 9.91 -4.11
N PHE A 91 -14.06 9.64 -4.35
CA PHE A 91 -14.52 8.32 -4.73
C PHE A 91 -13.90 7.87 -6.05
N LEU A 92 -13.83 8.75 -7.06
CA LEU A 92 -13.22 8.46 -8.35
C LEU A 92 -11.71 8.21 -8.23
N ALA A 93 -11.01 8.99 -7.40
CA ALA A 93 -9.60 8.76 -7.12
C ALA A 93 -9.41 7.37 -6.47
N MET A 94 -10.19 7.05 -5.45
CA MET A 94 -10.13 5.76 -4.75
C MET A 94 -10.43 4.58 -5.68
N ALA A 95 -11.46 4.70 -6.52
CA ALA A 95 -11.80 3.70 -7.53
C ALA A 95 -10.67 3.51 -8.55
N SER A 96 -10.03 4.60 -8.97
CA SER A 96 -8.87 4.55 -9.88
C SER A 96 -7.68 3.83 -9.24
N LEU A 97 -7.36 4.14 -7.98
CA LEU A 97 -6.33 3.43 -7.21
C LEU A 97 -6.64 1.93 -7.12
N PHE A 98 -7.90 1.58 -6.85
CA PHE A 98 -8.35 0.19 -6.79
C PHE A 98 -8.19 -0.55 -8.13
N ILE A 99 -8.58 0.08 -9.24
CA ILE A 99 -8.41 -0.49 -10.58
C ILE A 99 -6.93 -0.73 -10.90
N PHE A 100 -6.08 0.25 -10.59
CA PHE A 100 -4.63 0.12 -10.77
C PHE A 100 -4.07 -1.06 -9.95
N TYR A 101 -4.50 -1.17 -8.70
CA TYR A 101 -4.13 -2.26 -7.80
C TYR A 101 -4.53 -3.64 -8.33
N ILE A 102 -5.80 -3.84 -8.70
CA ILE A 102 -6.28 -5.13 -9.25
C ILE A 102 -5.56 -5.48 -10.55
N SER A 103 -5.33 -4.49 -11.43
CA SER A 103 -4.63 -4.71 -12.69
C SER A 103 -3.20 -5.22 -12.46
N GLN A 104 -2.48 -4.66 -11.49
CA GLN A 104 -1.12 -5.10 -11.17
C GLN A 104 -1.06 -6.41 -10.39
N THR A 105 -1.97 -6.62 -9.43
CA THR A 105 -1.83 -7.73 -8.48
C THR A 105 -2.62 -8.97 -8.88
N TYR A 106 -3.83 -8.83 -9.42
CA TYR A 106 -4.67 -9.97 -9.77
C TYR A 106 -4.39 -10.46 -11.19
N LEU A 107 -4.30 -9.54 -12.16
CA LEU A 107 -4.13 -9.91 -13.57
C LEU A 107 -2.69 -10.27 -13.95
N THR A 108 -1.71 -9.71 -13.24
CA THR A 108 -0.32 -9.71 -13.73
C THR A 108 0.60 -10.65 -12.94
N ILE A 109 0.28 -10.98 -11.68
CA ILE A 109 1.10 -11.87 -10.85
C ILE A 109 1.05 -13.30 -11.38
N ASP A 110 2.22 -13.95 -11.45
CA ASP A 110 2.32 -15.36 -11.80
C ASP A 110 1.97 -16.25 -10.60
N HIS A 111 0.71 -16.70 -10.58
CA HIS A 111 0.16 -17.56 -9.53
C HIS A 111 0.68 -19.01 -9.61
N HIS A 112 1.52 -19.37 -10.58
CA HIS A 112 2.03 -20.75 -10.74
C HIS A 112 3.50 -20.86 -10.28
N ARG A 113 4.13 -19.74 -9.90
CA ARG A 113 5.52 -19.70 -9.46
C ARG A 113 5.65 -20.19 -8.01
N LYS A 114 6.54 -21.17 -7.78
CA LYS A 114 7.03 -21.51 -6.44
C LYS A 114 8.12 -20.51 -6.03
N ALA A 115 7.72 -19.34 -5.54
CA ALA A 115 8.64 -18.31 -5.08
C ALA A 115 8.43 -18.03 -3.58
N ASP A 116 9.49 -17.54 -2.93
CA ASP A 116 9.39 -17.00 -1.58
C ASP A 116 8.39 -15.83 -1.57
N ALA A 117 7.29 -15.97 -0.83
CA ALA A 117 6.23 -14.97 -0.72
C ALA A 117 6.59 -13.78 0.17
N THR A 118 7.79 -13.78 0.76
CA THR A 118 8.20 -12.77 1.74
C THR A 118 8.16 -11.34 1.16
N VAL A 119 8.70 -11.11 -0.04
CA VAL A 119 8.68 -9.75 -0.64
C VAL A 119 7.26 -9.34 -1.03
N LEU A 120 6.42 -10.29 -1.46
CA LEU A 120 5.01 -10.04 -1.76
C LEU A 120 4.23 -9.61 -0.51
N LEU A 121 4.47 -10.27 0.62
CA LEU A 121 3.86 -9.95 1.91
C LEU A 121 4.27 -8.54 2.35
N TYR A 122 5.55 -8.22 2.31
CA TYR A 122 6.03 -6.88 2.66
C TYR A 122 5.49 -5.80 1.72
N ALA A 123 5.39 -6.09 0.41
CA ALA A 123 4.79 -5.17 -0.53
C ALA A 123 3.32 -4.88 -0.19
N HIS A 124 2.52 -5.90 0.12
CA HIS A 124 1.12 -5.70 0.52
C HIS A 124 0.99 -4.99 1.87
N LEU A 125 1.87 -5.24 2.84
CA LEU A 125 1.91 -4.47 4.09
C LEU A 125 2.14 -2.98 3.82
N VAL A 126 3.04 -2.65 2.90
CA VAL A 126 3.30 -1.25 2.49
C VAL A 126 2.08 -0.65 1.76
N ILE A 127 1.39 -1.43 0.92
CA ILE A 127 0.14 -0.98 0.24
C ILE A 127 -0.94 -0.66 1.28
N VAL A 128 -1.20 -1.59 2.20
CA VAL A 128 -2.19 -1.42 3.29
C VAL A 128 -1.82 -0.23 4.16
N LEU A 129 -0.55 -0.06 4.50
CA LEU A 129 -0.08 1.12 5.25
C LEU A 129 -0.35 2.43 4.48
N GLY A 130 -0.06 2.45 3.17
CA GLY A 130 -0.35 3.59 2.31
C GLY A 130 -1.84 3.95 2.27
N LEU A 131 -2.72 2.94 2.18
CA LEU A 131 -4.17 3.14 2.26
C LEU A 131 -4.61 3.70 3.60
N ASN A 132 -4.08 3.19 4.72
CA ASN A 132 -4.40 3.72 6.05
C ASN A 132 -3.99 5.20 6.20
N PHE A 133 -2.82 5.59 5.68
CA PHE A 133 -2.42 7.00 5.65
C PHE A 133 -3.37 7.86 4.81
N PHE A 134 -3.88 7.33 3.70
CA PHE A 134 -4.93 7.98 2.93
C PHE A 134 -6.22 8.13 3.75
N THR A 135 -6.67 7.08 4.44
CA THR A 135 -7.86 7.10 5.31
C THR A 135 -7.73 8.17 6.39
N VAL A 136 -6.58 8.21 7.07
CA VAL A 136 -6.27 9.22 8.09
C VAL A 136 -6.27 10.63 7.48
N ALA A 137 -5.71 10.82 6.28
CA ALA A 137 -5.78 12.12 5.61
C ALA A 137 -7.23 12.58 5.38
N MET A 138 -8.12 11.69 4.94
CA MET A 138 -9.55 11.99 4.73
C MET A 138 -10.28 12.36 6.02
N GLU A 139 -9.82 11.86 7.17
CA GLU A 139 -10.33 12.25 8.49
C GLU A 139 -9.76 13.59 8.97
N LEU A 140 -8.50 13.88 8.63
CA LEU A 140 -7.83 15.08 9.06
C LEU A 140 -8.23 16.34 8.29
N PHE A 141 -8.54 16.25 7.00
CA PHE A 141 -8.91 17.41 6.18
C PHE A 141 -10.08 18.26 6.76
N PRO A 142 -11.20 17.67 7.20
CA PRO A 142 -12.29 18.43 7.84
C PRO A 142 -12.04 18.74 9.32
N SER A 143 -10.95 18.23 9.92
CA SER A 143 -10.66 18.35 11.35
C SER A 143 -9.84 19.61 11.69
N HIS A 144 -9.71 19.90 12.98
CA HIS A 144 -8.81 20.95 13.48
C HIS A 144 -7.32 20.70 13.20
N HIS A 145 -6.94 19.49 12.78
CA HIS A 145 -5.56 19.10 12.46
C HIS A 145 -5.30 18.97 10.95
N ASN A 146 -5.96 19.79 10.14
CA ASN A 146 -5.83 19.79 8.68
C ASN A 146 -4.37 19.97 8.19
N ASP A 147 -3.51 20.63 8.97
CA ASP A 147 -2.08 20.79 8.64
C ASP A 147 -1.35 19.45 8.42
N LEU A 148 -1.83 18.38 9.04
CA LEU A 148 -1.28 17.02 8.88
C LEU A 148 -1.93 16.24 7.73
N ALA A 149 -3.07 16.68 7.19
CA ALA A 149 -3.82 15.94 6.18
C ALA A 149 -3.05 15.79 4.86
N LEU A 150 -2.49 16.89 4.34
CA LEU A 150 -1.72 16.87 3.09
C LEU A 150 -0.43 16.03 3.21
N PRO A 151 0.41 16.17 4.26
CA PRO A 151 1.55 15.27 4.46
C PRO A 151 1.16 13.79 4.53
N MET A 152 0.09 13.46 5.26
CA MET A 152 -0.39 12.08 5.37
C MET A 152 -0.88 11.55 4.02
N LEU A 153 -1.55 12.38 3.22
CA LEU A 153 -1.99 12.01 1.88
C LEU A 153 -0.80 11.73 0.95
N ILE A 154 0.22 12.60 0.94
CA ILE A 154 1.42 12.44 0.12
C ILE A 154 2.18 11.17 0.52
N VAL A 155 2.40 10.97 1.82
CA VAL A 155 3.08 9.76 2.32
C VAL A 155 2.27 8.51 1.97
N GLY A 156 0.95 8.53 2.16
CA GLY A 156 0.06 7.42 1.80
C GLY A 156 0.13 7.08 0.32
N ASN A 157 0.11 8.11 -0.54
CA ASN A 157 0.20 7.99 -1.99
C ASN A 157 1.55 7.39 -2.43
N LEU A 158 2.66 7.87 -1.86
CA LEU A 158 4.00 7.35 -2.13
C LEU A 158 4.15 5.88 -1.71
N LEU A 159 3.68 5.53 -0.52
CA LEU A 159 3.72 4.16 -0.01
C LEU A 159 2.85 3.23 -0.86
N PHE A 160 1.63 3.64 -1.19
CA PHE A 160 0.71 2.85 -2.01
C PHE A 160 1.30 2.48 -3.37
N TYR A 161 1.75 3.47 -4.14
CA TYR A 161 2.32 3.22 -5.47
C TYR A 161 3.66 2.48 -5.39
N SER A 162 4.52 2.78 -4.41
CA SER A 162 5.79 2.06 -4.23
C SER A 162 5.57 0.59 -3.86
N GLY A 163 4.56 0.31 -3.02
CA GLY A 163 4.15 -1.03 -2.66
C GLY A 163 3.67 -1.83 -3.88
N ILE A 164 2.80 -1.24 -4.71
CA ILE A 164 2.34 -1.88 -5.96
C ILE A 164 3.49 -2.10 -6.94
N LEU A 165 4.37 -1.12 -7.14
CA LEU A 165 5.50 -1.31 -8.05
C LEU A 165 6.46 -2.41 -7.57
N SER A 166 6.56 -2.60 -6.25
CA SER A 166 7.35 -3.69 -5.66
C SER A 166 6.74 -5.07 -5.94
N THR A 167 5.42 -5.19 -6.11
CA THR A 167 4.79 -6.47 -6.51
C THR A 167 5.16 -6.87 -7.94
N SER A 168 5.62 -5.93 -8.77
CA SER A 168 6.03 -6.22 -10.14
C SER A 168 7.15 -7.26 -10.26
N PHE A 169 7.93 -7.51 -9.20
CA PHE A 169 8.93 -8.59 -9.21
C PHE A 169 8.30 -9.99 -9.40
N TYR A 170 7.05 -10.14 -9.00
CA TYR A 170 6.27 -11.38 -9.10
C TYR A 170 5.37 -11.44 -10.33
N ASN A 171 5.39 -10.40 -11.17
CA ASN A 171 4.64 -10.39 -12.42
C ASN A 171 5.22 -11.41 -13.41
N GLN A 172 4.35 -11.93 -14.28
CA GLN A 172 4.77 -12.74 -15.44
C GLN A 172 5.87 -12.00 -16.23
N GLN A 173 6.85 -12.73 -16.77
CA GLN A 173 8.06 -12.13 -17.39
C GLN A 173 7.75 -11.03 -18.41
N VAL A 174 6.67 -11.21 -19.19
CA VAL A 174 6.21 -10.26 -20.21
C VAL A 174 5.72 -8.93 -19.62
N HIS A 175 5.22 -8.97 -18.39
CA HIS A 175 4.63 -7.83 -17.70
C HIS A 175 5.51 -7.27 -16.56
N GLN A 176 6.74 -7.77 -16.38
CA GLN A 176 7.68 -7.23 -15.40
C GLN A 176 8.13 -5.82 -15.74
N VAL A 177 8.03 -4.89 -14.78
CA VAL A 177 8.41 -3.49 -14.95
C VAL A 177 9.94 -3.40 -15.03
N GLY A 178 10.47 -3.21 -16.24
CA GLY A 178 11.88 -2.90 -16.42
C GLY A 178 12.28 -1.58 -15.77
N ARG A 179 13.59 -1.37 -15.56
CA ARG A 179 14.15 -0.15 -14.93
C ARG A 179 13.65 1.16 -15.55
N ARG A 180 13.50 1.20 -16.89
CA ARG A 180 12.96 2.37 -17.60
C ARG A 180 11.49 2.64 -17.24
N GLY A 181 10.67 1.59 -17.11
CA GLY A 181 9.28 1.72 -16.71
C GLY A 181 9.13 2.17 -15.26
N LEU A 182 9.97 1.64 -14.36
CA LEU A 182 10.04 2.09 -12.97
C LEU A 182 10.40 3.59 -12.88
N PHE A 183 11.35 4.04 -13.69
CA PHE A 183 11.72 5.45 -13.74
C PHE A 183 10.57 6.36 -14.21
N ILE A 184 9.79 5.92 -15.22
CA ILE A 184 8.63 6.68 -15.70
C ILE A 184 7.53 6.75 -14.63
N TYR A 185 7.22 5.63 -13.96
CA TYR A 185 6.27 5.63 -12.83
C TYR A 185 6.74 6.55 -11.69
N ALA A 186 8.03 6.49 -11.34
CA ALA A 186 8.60 7.37 -10.32
C ALA A 186 8.52 8.85 -10.71
N LEU A 187 8.74 9.18 -11.98
CA LEU A 187 8.64 10.54 -12.48
C LEU A 187 7.20 11.06 -12.42
N ILE A 188 6.22 10.27 -12.87
CA ILE A 188 4.78 10.63 -12.80
C ILE A 188 4.38 10.85 -11.34
N LEU A 189 4.79 9.93 -10.45
CA LEU A 189 4.51 10.02 -9.01
C LEU A 189 5.15 11.25 -8.37
N LEU A 190 6.40 11.57 -8.73
CA LEU A 190 7.09 12.75 -8.23
C LEU A 190 6.41 14.03 -8.69
N ILE A 191 6.10 14.15 -9.99
CA ILE A 191 5.41 15.32 -10.55
C ILE A 191 4.05 15.52 -9.88
N GLY A 192 3.26 14.46 -9.70
CA GLY A 192 1.96 14.54 -9.05
C GLY A 192 2.04 14.98 -7.59
N ASN A 193 2.99 14.43 -6.81
CA ASN A 193 3.16 14.83 -5.41
C ASN A 193 3.72 16.26 -5.27
N VAL A 194 4.59 16.71 -6.18
CA VAL A 194 5.03 18.11 -6.22
C VAL A 194 3.86 19.03 -6.56
N ALA A 195 2.99 18.65 -7.50
CA ALA A 195 1.79 19.42 -7.81
C ALA A 195 0.85 19.54 -6.60
N LEU A 196 0.67 18.45 -5.82
CA LEU A 196 -0.10 18.48 -4.56
C LEU A 196 0.48 19.44 -3.53
N LEU A 197 1.81 19.59 -3.44
CA LEU A 197 2.47 20.52 -2.52
C LEU A 197 2.34 21.99 -2.93
N LEU A 198 2.22 22.27 -4.23
CA LEU A 198 2.12 23.62 -4.77
C LEU A 198 0.67 24.14 -4.78
N ASP A 199 -0.31 23.27 -4.54
CA ASP A 199 -1.71 23.63 -4.57
C ASP A 199 -2.09 24.48 -3.36
N GLY A 200 -2.40 25.76 -3.61
CA GLY A 200 -2.61 26.83 -2.62
C GLY A 200 -3.88 26.69 -1.76
N HIS A 201 -4.03 25.56 -1.05
CA HIS A 201 -5.03 25.28 -0.01
C HIS A 201 -6.48 25.05 -0.49
N SER A 202 -6.72 24.71 -1.76
CA SER A 202 -8.06 24.37 -2.25
C SER A 202 -8.30 22.86 -2.26
N ASN A 203 -9.23 22.36 -1.43
CA ASN A 203 -9.55 20.93 -1.35
C ASN A 203 -9.96 20.33 -2.72
N ILE A 204 -10.72 21.09 -3.51
CA ILE A 204 -11.20 20.64 -4.83
C ILE A 204 -10.01 20.46 -5.78
N LEU A 205 -9.09 21.43 -5.82
CA LEU A 205 -7.95 21.39 -6.74
C LEU A 205 -7.02 20.22 -6.37
N LEU A 206 -6.82 19.98 -5.09
CA LEU A 206 -6.05 18.86 -4.55
C LEU A 206 -6.64 17.52 -5.03
N PHE A 207 -7.96 17.33 -4.90
CA PHE A 207 -8.61 16.10 -5.37
C PHE A 207 -8.60 15.96 -6.89
N VAL A 208 -8.64 17.06 -7.65
CA VAL A 208 -8.45 17.03 -9.10
C VAL A 208 -7.03 16.60 -9.47
N ILE A 209 -6.00 17.14 -8.81
CA ILE A 209 -4.61 16.72 -9.03
C ILE A 209 -4.44 15.23 -8.71
N LEU A 210 -5.02 14.76 -7.61
CA LEU A 210 -4.98 13.35 -7.22
C LEU A 210 -5.61 12.45 -8.30
N ASN A 211 -6.76 12.86 -8.86
CA ASN A 211 -7.41 12.15 -9.97
C ASN A 211 -6.53 12.13 -11.22
N LEU A 212 -5.96 13.27 -11.61
CA LEU A 212 -5.07 13.38 -12.77
C LEU A 212 -3.83 12.48 -12.63
N LEU A 213 -3.23 12.45 -11.43
CA LEU A 213 -2.12 11.55 -11.12
C LEU A 213 -2.55 10.09 -11.27
N SER A 214 -3.67 9.71 -10.64
CA SER A 214 -4.15 8.32 -10.69
C SER A 214 -4.47 7.87 -12.12
N HIS A 215 -5.06 8.75 -12.93
CA HIS A 215 -5.35 8.52 -14.33
C HIS A 215 -4.07 8.35 -15.16
N ALA A 216 -3.06 9.22 -14.97
CA ALA A 216 -1.78 9.10 -15.66
C ALA A 216 -1.08 7.77 -15.36
N MET A 217 -1.14 7.30 -14.11
CA MET A 217 -0.58 6.00 -13.71
C MET A 217 -1.30 4.83 -14.40
N ILE A 218 -2.63 4.85 -14.46
CA ILE A 218 -3.43 3.83 -15.16
C ILE A 218 -3.18 3.87 -16.67
N ALA A 219 -3.21 5.05 -17.28
CA ALA A 219 -3.01 5.21 -18.72
C ALA A 219 -1.65 4.64 -19.16
N TYR A 220 -0.59 4.98 -18.43
CA TYR A 220 0.73 4.41 -18.69
C TYR A 220 0.76 2.88 -18.50
N HIS A 221 0.09 2.37 -17.46
CA HIS A 221 -0.02 0.93 -17.24
C HIS A 221 -0.72 0.21 -18.39
N VAL A 222 -1.86 0.73 -18.86
CA VAL A 222 -2.65 0.15 -19.96
C VAL A 222 -1.88 0.15 -21.27
N ILE A 223 -1.23 1.27 -21.62
CA ILE A 223 -0.38 1.37 -22.82
C ILE A 223 0.72 0.29 -22.78
N ARG A 224 1.37 0.16 -21.62
CA ARG A 224 2.43 -0.84 -21.44
C ARG A 224 1.90 -2.27 -21.49
N PHE A 225 0.74 -2.53 -20.90
CA PHE A 225 0.08 -3.84 -20.92
C PHE A 225 -0.29 -4.25 -22.35
N HIS A 226 -0.86 -3.33 -23.12
CA HIS A 226 -1.19 -3.56 -24.53
C HIS A 226 0.06 -3.85 -25.37
N LYS A 227 1.13 -3.06 -25.20
CA LYS A 227 2.40 -3.28 -25.91
C LYS A 227 3.04 -4.63 -25.58
N ALA A 228 2.95 -5.06 -24.31
CA ALA A 228 3.45 -6.36 -23.88
C ALA A 228 2.70 -7.52 -24.56
N ASN A 229 1.38 -7.42 -24.68
CA ASN A 229 0.57 -8.42 -25.38
C ASN A 229 0.82 -8.47 -26.89
N HIS A 230 1.05 -7.33 -27.55
CA HIS A 230 1.42 -7.29 -28.97
C HIS A 230 2.75 -7.99 -29.25
N SER A 231 3.75 -7.79 -28.38
CA SER A 231 5.04 -8.49 -28.52
C SER A 231 4.94 -10.02 -28.37
N LEU A 232 3.88 -10.53 -27.73
CA LEU A 232 3.62 -11.97 -27.65
C LEU A 232 2.97 -12.56 -28.91
N LEU A 233 2.26 -11.72 -29.67
CA LEU A 233 1.56 -12.13 -30.89
C LEU A 233 2.45 -12.08 -32.13
N GLY A 234 3.70 -11.60 -32.01
CA GLY A 234 4.65 -11.49 -33.12
C GLY A 234 4.29 -10.40 -34.14
N GLU A 235 3.35 -9.51 -33.79
CA GLU A 235 2.99 -8.33 -34.58
C GLU A 235 3.91 -7.16 -34.18
N ASP A 236 5.21 -7.30 -34.46
CA ASP A 236 6.13 -6.17 -34.38
C ASP A 236 5.91 -5.28 -35.63
N ILE A 237 5.30 -4.11 -35.43
CA ILE A 237 5.32 -2.98 -36.38
C ILE A 237 6.62 -2.20 -36.18
#